data_AF-E8WS35-F1
#
_entry.id   AF-E8WS35-F1
#
_cell.length_a   1.000
_cell.length_b   1.000
_cell.length_c   1.000
_cell.angle_alpha   90.00
_cell.angle_beta   90.00
_cell.angle_gamma   90.00
#
_symmetry.space_group_name_H-M   'P 1'
#
loop_
_entity.id
_entity.type
_entity.pdbx_description
1 polymer ?
#
loop_
_entity_poly.entity_id
_entity_poly.type
_entity_poly.pdbx_seq_one_letter_code
_entity_poly.pdbx_strand_id
1 'polypeptide(L)' 'MKLMPSGDHYLWYCEWCDTRNMTLWTSIERNQLCCTACQRKFPAFEETRPIGGGKGRCYQLL' A
#
# COMPACT_ATOMS: atom_id res chain seq x y z
N MET A 1 -5.01 -4.85 -6.35
CA MET A 1 -5.31 -5.20 -4.93
C MET A 1 -6.64 -4.59 -4.54
N LYS A 2 -7.28 -4.98 -3.42
CA LYS A 2 -8.52 -4.34 -2.94
C LYS A 2 -8.32 -3.67 -1.58
N LEU A 3 -8.59 -2.37 -1.51
CA LEU A 3 -8.65 -1.61 -0.26
C LEU A 3 -10.06 -1.69 0.33
N MET A 4 -10.15 -2.01 1.62
CA MET A 4 -11.40 -2.11 2.37
C MET A 4 -11.37 -1.08 3.51
N PRO A 5 -12.27 -0.08 3.52
CA PRO A 5 -12.31 0.91 4.59
C PRO A 5 -12.68 0.24 5.91
N SER A 6 -12.00 0.66 6.99
CA SER A 6 -12.19 0.16 8.35
C SER A 6 -11.85 1.28 9.34
N GLY A 7 -12.83 2.13 9.65
CA GLY A 7 -12.61 3.33 10.48
C GLY A 7 -11.61 4.27 9.81
N ASP A 8 -10.57 4.68 10.54
CA ASP A 8 -9.50 5.56 10.04
C ASP A 8 -8.43 4.84 9.19
N HIS A 9 -8.64 3.57 8.86
CA HIS A 9 -7.68 2.76 8.14
C HIS A 9 -8.31 2.10 6.92
N TYR A 10 -7.45 1.66 6.01
CA TYR A 10 -7.76 0.72 4.96
C TYR A 10 -7.07 -0.61 5.25
N LEU A 11 -7.84 -1.69 5.20
CA LEU A 11 -7.36 -3.05 5.19
C LEU A 11 -7.15 -3.51 3.75
N TRP A 12 -6.04 -4.19 3.50
CA TRP A 12 -5.74 -4.75 2.19
C TRP A 12 -4.80 -5.94 2.29
N TYR A 13 -4.82 -6.79 1.27
CA TYR A 13 -3.94 -7.94 1.17
C TYR A 13 -2.83 -7.64 0.17
N CYS A 14 -1.58 -7.92 0.55
CA CYS A 14 -0.44 -7.77 -0.35
C CYS A 14 -0.49 -8.82 -1.45
N GLU A 15 -0.51 -8.39 -2.71
CA GLU A 15 -0.59 -9.30 -3.87
C GLU A 15 0.66 -10.17 -4.09
N TRP A 16 1.73 -9.92 -3.34
CA TRP A 16 2.97 -10.69 -3.46
C TRP A 16 3.16 -11.74 -2.36
N CYS A 17 2.66 -11.50 -1.15
CA CYS A 17 2.90 -12.40 0.00
C CYS A 17 1.66 -12.67 0.85
N ASP A 18 0.48 -12.26 0.37
CA ASP A 18 -0.84 -12.44 1.00
C ASP A 18 -0.96 -11.94 2.45
N THR A 19 0.01 -11.16 2.92
CA THR A 19 -0.04 -10.54 4.24
C THR A 19 -1.19 -9.52 4.28
N ARG A 20 -1.99 -9.59 5.34
CA ARG A 20 -2.98 -8.55 5.66
C ARG A 20 -2.27 -7.31 6.20
N ASN A 21 -2.45 -6.20 5.52
CA ASN A 21 -1.90 -4.90 5.89
C ASN A 21 -3.02 -3.95 6.33
N MET A 22 -2.64 -2.96 7.12
CA MET A 22 -3.50 -1.89 7.60
C MET A 22 -2.78 -0.56 7.36
N THR A 23 -3.43 0.38 6.69
CA THR A 23 -2.82 1.66 6.31
C THR A 23 -3.77 2.80 6.67
N LEU A 24 -3.27 3.83 7.37
CA LEU A 24 -4.04 5.03 7.71
C LEU A 24 -4.54 5.74 6.45
N TRP A 25 -5.76 6.27 6.48
CA TRP A 25 -6.31 7.03 5.34
C TRP A 25 -5.43 8.22 4.94
N THR A 26 -4.81 8.89 5.91
CA THR A 26 -3.86 10.00 5.69
C THR A 26 -2.58 9.56 4.96
N SER A 27 -2.17 8.30 5.09
CA SER A 27 -1.00 7.77 4.38
C SER A 27 -1.30 7.47 2.91
N ILE A 28 -2.58 7.24 2.58
CA ILE A 28 -3.04 6.99 1.22
C ILE A 28 -2.99 8.26 0.35
N GLU A 29 -3.02 9.45 0.95
CA GLU A 29 -2.90 10.73 0.21
C GLU A 29 -1.61 10.84 -0.61
N ARG A 30 -0.56 10.10 -0.24
CA ARG A 30 0.71 10.02 -0.99
C ARG A 30 0.69 8.98 -2.12
N ASN A 31 -0.47 8.39 -2.41
CA ASN A 31 -0.69 7.34 -3.41
C ASN A 31 0.25 6.12 -3.31
N GLN A 32 0.81 5.84 -2.12
CA GLN A 32 1.70 4.69 -1.90
C GLN A 32 1.25 3.89 -0.69
N LEU A 33 0.92 2.62 -0.93
CA LEU A 33 0.80 1.61 0.10
C LEU A 33 2.10 0.85 0.24
N CYS A 34 2.35 0.34 1.44
CA CYS A 34 3.51 -0.47 1.73
C CYS A 34 3.10 -1.69 2.53
N CYS A 35 3.55 -2.87 2.09
CA CYS A 35 3.36 -4.08 2.87
C CYS A 35 4.38 -4.13 4.01
N THR A 36 3.93 -4.29 5.25
CA THR A 36 4.81 -4.35 6.43
C THR A 36 5.65 -5.63 6.49
N ALA A 37 5.18 -6.74 5.89
CA ALA A 37 5.92 -7.99 5.86
C ALA A 37 7.02 -8.00 4.78
N CYS A 38 6.66 -7.74 3.53
CA CYS A 38 7.60 -7.84 2.41
C CYS A 38 8.24 -6.50 1.99
N GLN A 39 7.82 -5.40 2.62
CA GLN A 39 8.35 -4.04 2.40
C GLN A 39 8.20 -3.52 0.97
N ARG A 40 7.36 -4.17 0.15
CA ARG A 40 7.02 -3.76 -1.21
C ARG A 40 6.00 -2.63 -1.20
N LYS A 41 6.14 -1.73 -2.16
CA LYS A 41 5.22 -0.62 -2.40
C LYS A 41 4.22 -0.96 -3.50
N PHE A 42 3.00 -0.46 -3.33
CA PHE A 42 1.89 -0.60 -4.27
C PHE A 42 1.22 0.76 -4.47
N PRO A 43 0.74 1.11 -5.67
CA PRO A 43 -0.04 2.32 -5.89
C PRO A 43 -1.38 2.20 -5.17
N ALA A 44 -1.78 3.21 -4.38
CA ALA A 44 -3.03 3.14 -3.61
C ALA A 44 -4.28 3.29 -4.50
N PHE A 45 -4.16 4.09 -5.57
CA PHE A 45 -5.16 4.26 -6.61
C PHE A 45 -4.56 3.85 -7.96
N GLU A 46 -5.40 3.24 -8.79
CA GLU A 46 -5.06 2.90 -10.16
C GLU A 46 -5.03 4.20 -10.99
N GLU A 47 -3.90 4.90 -10.93
CA GLU A 47 -3.64 5.99 -11.86
C GLU A 47 -3.40 5.35 -13.23
N THR A 48 -4.16 5.75 -14.25
CA THR A 48 -4.20 5.19 -15.61
C THR A 48 -2.92 5.40 -16.42
N ARG A 49 -1.74 5.44 -15.76
CA ARG A 49 -0.45 5.67 -16.39
C ARG A 49 0.53 4.54 -16.05
N PRO A 50 1.27 4.01 -17.04
CA PRO A 50 2.19 2.89 -16.82
C PRO A 50 3.41 3.38 -16.04
N ILE A 51 3.42 3.17 -14.72
CA ILE A 51 4.62 3.41 -13.90
C ILE A 51 5.36 2.08 -13.77
N GLY A 52 6.48 2.00 -14.50
CA GLY A 52 7.41 0.89 -14.47
C GLY A 52 7.86 0.53 -13.05
N GLY A 53 8.00 -0.77 -12.80
CA GLY A 53 8.28 -1.36 -11.49
C GLY A 53 9.57 -0.86 -10.85
N GLY A 54 9.46 0.17 -10.01
CA GLY A 54 10.53 0.64 -9.14
C GLY A 54 10.46 -0.05 -7.78
N LYS A 55 11.51 -0.81 -7.40
CA LYS A 55 11.71 -1.39 -6.07
C LYS A 55 11.94 -0.28 -5.01
N GLY A 56 10.91 0.45 -4.63
CA GLY A 56 10.99 1.45 -3.56
C GLY A 56 10.88 0.78 -2.19
N ARG A 57 11.92 0.88 -1.36
CA ARG A 57 11.87 0.43 0.05
C ARG A 57 10.90 1.32 0.83
N CYS A 58 10.04 0.68 1.61
CA CYS A 58 9.11 1.35 2.50
C CYS A 58 9.82 1.85 3.76
N TYR A 59 9.61 3.12 4.09
CA TYR A 59 10.11 3.72 5.32
C TYR A 59 9.09 3.43 6.40
N GLN A 60 9.52 2.72 7.44
CA GLN A 60 8.80 2.56 8.68
C GLN A 60 8.95 3.89 9.44
N LEU A 61 7.86 4.66 9.58
CA LEU A 61 7.83 5.77 10.52
C LEU A 61 7.89 5.14 11.92
N LEU A 62 8.99 5.46 12.62
CA LEU A 62 9.31 5.10 14.00
C LEU A 62 8.16 5.46 14.96
#